data_AF-A0A1V5US73-F1
#
_entry.id   AF-A0A1V5US73-F1
#
_cell.length_a   1.000
_cell.length_b   1.000
_cell.length_c   1.000
_cell.angle_alpha   90.00
_cell.angle_beta   90.00
_cell.angle_gamma   90.00
#
_symmetry.space_group_name_H-M   'P 1'
#
loop_
_entity.id
_entity.type
_entity.pdbx_description
1 polymer ?
#
loop_
_entity_poly.entity_id
_entity_poly.type
_entity_poly.pdbx_seq_one_letter_code
_entity_poly.pdbx_strand_id
1 'polypeptide(L)'
;MGGGGAILGGLFGLMLGGPIGGIIGAVFGNAISETGTAENGRGAAECPGCGANVLVGGRGRWICPNCRTAFIYDGRDVLPDSEAGYGGYEKNRAGEDFNREQSQEIFFLVVFSLLALMAKADGIVSREEIKLVDDFIKKDLQLSSEKRDMAIKIFNAAKDSGYSFEGLASQFYSIFKNERNVLMTMFGLLVHLAYSDGEFHPNEERLIISAKNIFKISDYEYESYKTRYGSGQNSSGGRDNFESGHSEGSIASPAKAGAESYYAVLGCQPSDSIEKIKEAYKKMVKDYHPDNIIAKGLPEDFVKFATQRFQQIQDAYEKIKKARNF
;
A
#
# COMPACT_ATOMS: atom_id res chain seq x y z
N MET A 1 -4.76 16.29 19.48
CA MET A 1 -3.35 16.17 19.90
C MET A 1 -2.69 15.18 18.96
N GLY A 2 -2.03 15.68 17.91
CA GLY A 2 -1.33 14.86 16.92
C GLY A 2 0.02 14.43 17.49
N GLY A 3 0.14 13.16 17.85
CA GLY A 3 1.34 12.56 18.44
C GLY A 3 2.21 11.78 17.45
N GLY A 4 1.75 11.54 16.22
CA GLY A 4 2.44 10.66 15.26
C GLY A 4 3.78 11.20 14.75
N GLY A 5 3.93 12.53 14.64
CA GLY A 5 5.16 13.14 14.14
C GLY A 5 6.39 12.97 15.05
N ALA A 6 6.19 12.77 16.36
CA ALA A 6 7.28 12.64 17.33
C ALA A 6 7.88 11.22 17.39
N ILE A 7 7.15 10.20 16.91
CA ILE A 7 7.51 8.78 17.09
C ILE A 7 8.54 8.33 16.03
N LEU A 8 8.42 8.83 14.80
CA LEU A 8 9.30 8.43 13.70
C LEU A 8 10.69 9.06 13.76
N GLY A 9 10.88 10.17 14.49
CA GLY A 9 12.03 11.05 14.26
C GLY A 9 13.39 10.58 14.72
N GLY A 10 13.51 9.94 15.89
CA GLY A 10 14.82 9.68 16.50
C GLY A 10 15.25 8.22 16.51
N LEU A 11 14.57 7.40 17.31
CA LEU A 11 14.97 6.02 17.56
C LEU A 11 14.59 5.07 16.40
N PHE A 12 13.53 5.41 15.65
CA PHE A 12 12.97 4.57 14.60
C PHE A 12 13.85 4.46 13.35
N GLY A 13 14.38 5.61 12.87
CA GLY A 13 15.22 5.67 11.67
C GLY A 13 16.57 4.95 11.84
N LEU A 14 17.18 5.06 13.04
CA LEU A 14 18.44 4.40 13.35
C LEU A 14 18.31 2.87 13.46
N MET A 15 17.14 2.36 13.84
CA MET A 15 16.93 0.93 14.08
C MET A 15 16.57 0.13 12.83
N LEU A 16 15.76 0.69 11.92
CA LEU A 16 15.42 0.00 10.68
C LEU A 16 16.64 -0.11 9.75
N GLY A 17 17.54 0.86 9.82
CA GLY A 17 18.69 0.96 8.91
C GLY A 17 18.25 1.03 7.44
N GLY A 18 19.19 0.85 6.52
CA GLY A 18 18.90 0.74 5.09
C GLY A 18 18.07 1.90 4.51
N PRO A 19 17.36 1.66 3.39
CA PRO A 19 16.54 2.68 2.74
C PRO A 19 15.45 3.31 3.60
N ILE A 20 14.68 2.51 4.36
CA ILE A 20 13.59 3.00 5.22
C ILE A 20 14.17 3.92 6.30
N GLY A 21 15.21 3.48 7.00
CA GLY A 21 15.86 4.27 8.05
C GLY A 21 16.46 5.57 7.54
N GLY A 22 17.07 5.55 6.36
CA GLY A 22 17.60 6.75 5.71
C GLY A 22 16.53 7.76 5.32
N ILE A 23 15.41 7.31 4.75
CA ILE A 23 14.27 8.18 4.40
C ILE A 23 13.66 8.79 5.67
N ILE A 24 13.50 8.00 6.74
CA ILE A 24 13.06 8.52 8.04
C ILE A 24 14.01 9.61 8.54
N GLY A 25 15.32 9.36 8.52
CA GLY A 25 16.33 10.33 8.93
C GLY A 25 16.27 11.62 8.11
N ALA A 26 16.04 11.53 6.80
CA ALA A 26 15.91 12.70 5.93
C ALA A 26 14.63 13.52 6.21
N VAL A 27 13.51 12.84 6.49
CA VAL A 27 12.22 13.52 6.73
C VAL A 27 12.12 14.11 8.13
N PHE A 28 12.68 13.42 9.12
CA PHE A 28 12.47 13.73 10.54
C PHE A 28 13.75 14.06 11.31
N GLY A 29 14.93 14.05 10.67
CA GLY A 29 16.23 14.26 11.33
C GLY A 29 16.37 15.57 12.09
N ASN A 30 15.66 16.62 11.64
CA ASN A 30 15.65 17.93 12.32
C ASN A 30 14.74 17.95 13.57
N ALA A 31 13.86 16.96 13.76
CA ALA A 31 13.00 16.83 14.94
C ALA A 31 13.69 16.06 16.09
N ILE A 32 14.90 15.54 15.87
CA ILE A 32 15.65 14.72 16.84
C ILE A 32 16.15 15.55 18.04
N SER A 33 16.23 16.88 17.91
CA SER A 33 16.79 17.74 18.96
C SER A 33 15.84 18.04 20.13
N GLU A 34 14.54 17.76 20.05
CA GLU A 34 13.58 18.30 21.04
C GLU A 34 12.68 17.29 21.79
N THR A 35 12.71 15.97 21.50
CA THR A 35 11.81 15.02 22.21
C THR A 35 12.44 13.68 22.63
N GLY A 36 13.76 13.63 22.75
CA GLY A 36 14.50 12.39 23.07
C GLY A 36 14.74 12.09 24.55
N THR A 37 13.81 12.38 25.46
CA THR A 37 13.83 11.79 26.81
C THR A 37 12.77 10.70 26.90
N ALA A 38 13.20 9.52 27.36
CA ALA A 38 12.41 8.31 27.52
C ALA A 38 11.36 8.43 28.64
N GLU A 39 10.44 9.40 28.57
CA GLU A 39 9.53 9.69 29.68
C GLU A 39 8.29 8.79 29.79
N ASN A 40 8.15 7.74 28.97
CA ASN A 40 6.99 6.83 29.08
C ASN A 40 7.34 5.33 28.97
N GLY A 41 8.59 4.93 29.25
CA GLY A 41 9.00 3.52 29.16
C GLY A 41 8.98 2.93 27.73
N ARG A 42 8.87 3.80 26.71
CA ARG A 42 9.06 3.46 25.30
C ARG A 42 10.55 3.39 25.01
N GLY A 43 10.99 2.35 24.33
CA GLY A 43 12.41 2.09 24.04
C GLY A 43 12.60 1.01 23.00
N ALA A 44 13.80 0.43 22.98
CA ALA A 44 14.12 -0.71 22.13
C ALA A 44 14.74 -1.84 22.94
N ALA A 45 14.43 -3.06 22.52
CA ALA A 45 14.74 -4.30 23.18
C ALA A 45 15.32 -5.29 22.16
N GLU A 46 16.47 -5.88 22.43
CA GLU A 46 17.01 -6.92 21.55
C GLU A 46 16.19 -8.20 21.71
N CYS A 47 15.67 -8.72 20.59
CA CYS A 47 14.86 -9.93 20.60
C CYS A 47 15.74 -11.14 20.95
N PRO A 48 15.37 -11.93 21.98
CA PRO A 48 16.18 -13.08 22.39
C PRO A 48 16.15 -14.23 21.38
N GLY A 49 15.18 -14.22 20.45
CA GLY A 49 15.04 -15.27 19.44
C GLY A 49 15.84 -15.03 18.15
N CYS A 50 16.02 -13.77 17.74
CA CYS A 50 16.68 -13.44 16.47
C CYS A 50 17.70 -12.31 16.53
N GLY A 51 17.95 -11.72 17.70
CA GLY A 51 18.84 -10.57 17.87
C GLY A 51 18.34 -9.27 17.23
N ALA A 52 17.13 -9.27 16.64
CA ALA A 52 16.57 -8.07 16.05
C ALA A 52 16.22 -7.06 17.16
N ASN A 53 16.57 -5.80 16.96
CA ASN A 53 16.08 -4.73 17.81
C ASN A 53 14.57 -4.52 17.59
N VAL A 54 13.79 -4.71 18.66
CA VAL A 54 12.33 -4.58 18.68
C VAL A 54 11.95 -3.35 19.46
N LEU A 55 11.09 -2.51 18.90
CA LEU A 55 10.57 -1.36 19.61
C LEU A 55 9.49 -1.79 20.58
N VAL A 56 9.62 -1.31 21.81
CA VAL A 56 8.74 -1.62 22.92
C VAL A 56 8.12 -0.33 23.42
N GLY A 57 6.79 -0.28 23.38
CA GLY A 57 5.96 0.86 23.78
C GLY A 57 5.72 0.96 25.29
N GLY A 58 6.42 0.16 26.09
CA GLY A 58 6.22 0.05 27.53
C GLY A 58 6.63 -1.31 28.07
N ARG A 59 6.56 -1.44 29.40
CA ARG A 59 6.82 -2.71 30.08
C ARG A 59 5.75 -3.76 29.75
N GLY A 60 6.12 -5.03 29.82
CA GLY A 60 5.21 -6.17 29.69
C GLY A 60 5.64 -7.17 28.63
N ARG A 61 4.72 -8.05 28.23
CA ARG A 61 4.96 -9.09 27.23
C ARG A 61 4.86 -8.52 25.82
N TRP A 62 5.79 -8.92 24.96
CA TRP A 62 5.94 -8.50 23.57
C TRP A 62 6.13 -9.70 22.67
N ILE A 63 5.79 -9.53 21.39
CA ILE A 63 6.04 -10.52 20.34
C ILE A 63 6.93 -9.84 19.30
N CYS A 64 8.09 -10.45 19.03
CA CYS A 64 9.00 -9.93 18.02
C CYS A 64 8.34 -9.96 16.63
N PRO A 65 8.28 -8.84 15.88
CA PRO A 65 7.68 -8.80 14.55
C PRO A 65 8.46 -9.64 13.53
N ASN A 66 9.78 -9.79 13.71
CA ASN A 66 10.63 -10.50 12.76
C ASN A 66 10.52 -12.04 12.89
N CYS A 67 10.57 -12.58 14.11
CA CYS A 67 10.63 -14.02 14.35
C CYS A 67 9.48 -14.57 15.21
N ARG A 68 8.56 -13.72 15.67
CA ARG A 68 7.40 -14.08 16.51
C ARG A 68 7.77 -14.63 17.90
N THR A 69 9.05 -14.58 18.29
CA THR A 69 9.48 -14.93 19.65
C THR A 69 8.82 -13.98 20.65
N ALA A 70 8.11 -14.56 21.62
CA ALA A 70 7.60 -13.82 22.75
C ALA A 70 8.72 -13.53 23.76
N PHE A 71 8.69 -12.35 24.37
CA PHE A 71 9.62 -11.93 25.41
C PHE A 71 8.97 -10.92 26.35
N ILE A 72 9.53 -10.73 27.54
CA ILE A 72 9.11 -9.68 28.47
C ILE A 72 10.13 -8.55 28.46
N TYR A 73 9.66 -7.32 28.36
CA TYR A 73 10.47 -6.12 28.55
C TYR A 73 10.08 -5.46 29.86
N ASP A 74 11.02 -5.28 30.78
CA ASP A 74 10.75 -4.70 32.10
C ASP A 74 11.06 -3.19 32.19
N GLY A 75 11.46 -2.58 31.07
CA GLY A 75 11.90 -1.20 30.97
C GLY A 75 13.42 -1.03 30.86
N ARG A 76 14.19 -2.10 31.10
CA ARG A 76 15.65 -2.14 30.91
C ARG A 76 16.11 -3.41 30.22
N ASP A 77 15.66 -4.57 30.69
CA ASP A 77 16.12 -5.88 30.26
C ASP A 77 15.03 -6.65 29.50
N VAL A 78 15.49 -7.64 28.72
CA VAL A 78 14.64 -8.55 27.95
C VAL A 78 14.74 -9.95 28.54
N LEU A 79 13.62 -10.47 29.02
CA LEU A 79 13.52 -11.80 29.61
C LEU A 79 12.86 -12.78 28.62
N PRO A 80 13.40 -14.00 28.45
CA PRO A 80 12.74 -15.04 27.66
C PRO A 80 11.38 -15.40 28.27
N ASP A 81 10.35 -15.56 27.43
CA ASP A 81 8.99 -15.90 27.87
C ASP A 81 8.93 -17.22 28.66
N SER A 82 9.89 -18.14 28.44
CA SER A 82 10.00 -19.42 29.15
C SER A 82 10.47 -19.30 30.61
N GLU A 83 11.14 -18.21 30.97
CA GLU A 83 11.61 -17.95 32.35
C GLU A 83 10.62 -17.12 33.16
N ALA A 84 9.62 -16.55 32.49
CA ALA A 84 8.50 -15.88 33.13
C ALA A 84 7.52 -16.93 33.67
N GLY A 85 7.62 -17.22 34.98
CA GLY A 85 6.71 -18.15 35.65
C GLY A 85 5.24 -17.90 35.32
N TYR A 86 4.45 -18.98 35.24
CA TYR A 86 3.00 -19.01 34.96
C TYR A 86 2.20 -18.13 35.93
N GLY A 87 2.22 -16.82 35.70
CA GLY A 87 1.47 -15.79 36.41
C GLY A 87 0.98 -14.80 35.37
N GLY A 88 -0.34 -14.65 35.26
CA GLY A 88 -1.02 -13.98 34.17
C GLY A 88 -0.52 -12.57 33.86
N TYR A 89 0.38 -12.46 32.89
CA TYR A 89 0.54 -11.23 32.13
C TYR A 89 -0.62 -11.20 31.12
N GLU A 90 -1.65 -10.40 31.44
CA GLU A 90 -2.73 -10.07 30.50
C GLU A 90 -2.14 -9.68 29.14
N LYS A 91 -2.80 -10.05 28.05
CA LYS A 91 -2.41 -9.62 26.69
C LYS A 91 -2.12 -8.13 26.73
N ASN A 92 -0.89 -7.75 26.37
CA ASN A 92 -0.44 -6.38 26.45
C ASN A 92 -1.07 -5.58 25.31
N ARG A 93 -2.34 -5.19 25.47
CA ARG A 93 -3.09 -4.40 24.47
C ARG A 93 -2.31 -3.15 24.06
N ALA A 94 -1.66 -2.49 25.01
CA ALA A 94 -0.81 -1.33 24.73
C ALA A 94 0.36 -1.65 23.80
N GLY A 95 0.94 -2.86 23.90
CA GLY A 95 2.01 -3.30 23.00
C GLY A 95 1.53 -3.77 21.63
N GLU A 96 0.37 -4.43 21.57
CA GLU A 96 -0.29 -4.78 20.30
C GLU A 96 -0.71 -3.51 19.54
N ASP A 97 -1.26 -2.51 20.23
CA ASP A 97 -1.66 -1.23 19.65
C ASP A 97 -0.43 -0.44 19.15
N PHE A 98 0.67 -0.42 19.91
CA PHE A 98 1.92 0.22 19.51
C PHE A 98 2.54 -0.43 18.27
N ASN A 99 2.58 -1.77 18.21
CA ASN A 99 3.06 -2.48 17.03
C ASN A 99 2.17 -2.23 15.81
N ARG A 100 0.85 -2.10 16.01
CA ARG A 100 -0.09 -1.77 14.94
C ARG A 100 0.13 -0.35 14.43
N GLU A 101 0.24 0.63 15.33
CA GLU A 101 0.51 2.04 14.98
C GLU A 101 1.82 2.16 14.17
N GLN A 102 2.90 1.52 14.63
CA GLN A 102 4.17 1.50 13.89
C GLN A 102 4.06 0.83 12.52
N SER A 103 3.35 -0.29 12.43
CA SER A 103 3.15 -0.99 11.16
C SER A 103 2.41 -0.10 10.17
N GLN A 104 1.43 0.68 10.64
CA GLN A 104 0.71 1.66 9.84
C GLN A 104 1.62 2.78 9.33
N GLU A 105 2.48 3.32 10.20
CA GLU A 105 3.42 4.38 9.84
C GLU A 105 4.49 3.89 8.86
N ILE A 106 5.09 2.71 9.08
CA ILE A 106 6.03 2.11 8.12
C ILE A 106 5.34 1.90 6.78
N PHE A 107 4.12 1.34 6.79
CA PHE A 107 3.38 1.12 5.55
C PHE A 107 3.14 2.44 4.80
N PHE A 108 2.70 3.48 5.51
CA PHE A 108 2.49 4.82 4.95
C PHE A 108 3.79 5.40 4.38
N LEU A 109 4.90 5.28 5.11
CA LEU A 109 6.19 5.76 4.63
C LEU A 109 6.65 5.01 3.38
N VAL A 110 6.58 3.69 3.41
CA VAL A 110 7.08 2.85 2.33
C VAL A 110 6.24 2.98 1.07
N VAL A 111 4.91 3.09 1.17
CA VAL A 111 4.08 3.25 -0.03
C VAL A 111 4.46 4.53 -0.78
N PHE A 112 4.54 5.68 -0.11
CA PHE A 112 4.93 6.93 -0.77
C PHE A 112 6.38 6.93 -1.26
N SER A 113 7.25 6.22 -0.54
CA SER A 113 8.65 6.09 -0.94
C SER A 113 8.83 5.20 -2.19
N LEU A 114 8.13 4.06 -2.26
CA LEU A 114 8.16 3.19 -3.43
C LEU A 114 7.52 3.85 -4.65
N LEU A 115 6.43 4.62 -4.45
CA LEU A 115 5.84 5.42 -5.53
C LEU A 115 6.79 6.49 -6.05
N ALA A 116 7.55 7.16 -5.16
CA ALA A 116 8.55 8.13 -5.58
C ALA A 116 9.69 7.49 -6.40
N LEU A 117 10.16 6.31 -5.96
CA LEU A 117 11.22 5.59 -6.67
C LEU A 117 10.73 5.00 -8.00
N MET A 118 9.45 4.63 -8.08
CA MET A 118 8.81 4.18 -9.32
C MET A 118 8.69 5.32 -10.33
N ALA A 119 8.15 6.47 -9.91
CA ALA A 119 8.04 7.65 -10.78
C ALA A 119 9.41 8.20 -11.22
N LYS A 120 10.49 7.88 -10.48
CA LYS A 120 11.87 8.24 -10.86
C LYS A 120 12.48 7.27 -11.90
N ALA A 121 11.87 6.12 -12.16
CA ALA A 121 12.47 5.07 -12.99
C ALA A 121 12.85 5.54 -14.41
N ASP A 122 12.11 6.53 -14.93
CA ASP A 122 12.32 7.13 -16.25
C ASP A 122 13.30 8.32 -16.23
N GLY A 123 13.84 8.67 -15.06
CA GLY A 123 14.80 9.75 -14.86
C GLY A 123 14.19 11.15 -14.79
N ILE A 124 12.94 11.33 -15.25
CA ILE A 124 12.17 12.56 -15.14
C ILE A 124 10.76 12.19 -14.68
N VAL A 125 10.32 12.77 -13.57
CA VAL A 125 8.93 12.63 -13.12
C VAL A 125 8.04 13.50 -14.01
N SER A 126 7.09 12.88 -14.71
CA SER A 126 6.13 13.55 -15.60
C SER A 126 5.07 14.34 -14.81
N ARG A 127 4.35 15.25 -15.50
CA ARG A 127 3.27 16.01 -14.85
C ARG A 127 2.08 15.10 -14.56
N GLU A 128 1.89 14.10 -15.40
CA GLU A 128 0.87 13.07 -15.34
C GLU A 128 1.07 12.22 -14.07
N GLU A 129 2.29 11.74 -13.81
CA GLU A 129 2.65 11.01 -12.58
C GLU A 129 2.45 11.86 -11.31
N ILE A 130 2.89 13.14 -11.33
CA ILE A 130 2.67 14.05 -10.19
C ILE A 130 1.18 14.22 -9.93
N LYS A 131 0.38 14.40 -10.99
CA LYS A 131 -1.07 14.54 -10.89
C LYS A 131 -1.70 13.26 -10.36
N LEU A 132 -1.24 12.09 -10.78
CA LEU A 132 -1.73 10.79 -10.29
C LEU A 132 -1.47 10.60 -8.80
N VAL A 133 -0.25 10.92 -8.35
CA VAL A 133 0.09 10.86 -6.92
C VAL A 133 -0.71 11.90 -6.11
N ASP A 134 -0.87 13.12 -6.61
CA ASP A 134 -1.66 14.16 -5.94
C ASP A 134 -3.17 13.80 -5.91
N ASP A 135 -3.72 13.25 -7.00
CA ASP A 135 -5.08 12.73 -7.06
C ASP A 135 -5.26 11.56 -6.10
N PHE A 136 -4.30 10.63 -6.02
CA PHE A 136 -4.31 9.52 -5.07
C PHE A 136 -4.29 10.01 -3.62
N ILE A 137 -3.46 11.01 -3.29
CA ILE A 137 -3.41 11.60 -1.95
C ILE A 137 -4.73 12.32 -1.59
N LYS A 138 -5.26 13.13 -2.52
CA LYS A 138 -6.40 14.01 -2.25
C LYS A 138 -7.75 13.33 -2.37
N LYS A 139 -7.94 12.51 -3.40
CA LYS A 139 -9.24 11.94 -3.76
C LYS A 139 -9.43 10.55 -3.19
N ASP A 140 -8.41 9.71 -3.30
CA ASP A 140 -8.47 8.31 -2.89
C ASP A 140 -8.21 8.13 -1.39
N LEU A 141 -7.08 8.64 -0.88
CA LEU A 141 -6.74 8.53 0.53
C LEU A 141 -7.39 9.60 1.40
N GLN A 142 -7.75 10.75 0.80
CA GLN A 142 -8.36 11.89 1.50
C GLN A 142 -7.58 12.31 2.74
N LEU A 143 -6.26 12.39 2.60
CA LEU A 143 -5.36 12.73 3.70
C LEU A 143 -5.69 14.11 4.28
N SER A 144 -5.54 14.25 5.60
CA SER A 144 -5.51 15.56 6.25
C SER A 144 -4.37 16.41 5.68
N SER A 145 -4.44 17.73 5.85
CA SER A 145 -3.36 18.64 5.42
C SER A 145 -2.01 18.23 5.99
N GLU A 146 -1.97 17.87 7.28
CA GLU A 146 -0.77 17.40 7.96
C GLU A 146 -0.19 16.11 7.35
N LYS A 147 -1.03 15.09 7.12
CA LYS A 147 -0.58 13.83 6.51
C LYS A 147 -0.19 14.01 5.04
N ARG A 148 -0.84 14.92 4.33
CA ARG A 148 -0.48 15.29 2.96
C ARG A 148 0.90 15.94 2.91
N ASP A 149 1.17 16.90 3.79
CA ASP A 149 2.50 17.53 3.87
C ASP A 149 3.58 16.51 4.24
N MET A 150 3.25 15.57 5.12
CA MET A 150 4.14 14.45 5.46
C MET A 150 4.40 13.52 4.26
N ALA A 151 3.36 13.13 3.52
CA ALA A 151 3.50 12.32 2.31
C ALA A 151 4.39 13.00 1.26
N ILE A 152 4.22 14.31 1.05
CA ILE A 152 5.05 15.10 0.13
C ILE A 152 6.51 15.14 0.59
N LYS A 153 6.77 15.30 1.90
CA LYS A 153 8.14 15.25 2.44
C LYS A 153 8.78 13.88 2.24
N ILE A 154 8.06 12.80 2.55
CA ILE A 154 8.50 11.41 2.36
C ILE A 154 8.81 11.13 0.89
N PHE A 155 7.90 11.54 0.00
CA PHE A 155 8.06 11.35 -1.44
C PHE A 155 9.33 12.03 -1.96
N ASN A 156 9.55 13.29 -1.60
CA ASN A 156 10.76 14.01 -2.03
C ASN A 156 12.03 13.43 -1.42
N ALA A 157 12.00 13.07 -0.13
CA ALA A 157 13.15 12.43 0.52
C ALA A 157 13.52 11.12 -0.17
N ALA A 158 12.55 10.26 -0.50
CA ALA A 158 12.79 9.02 -1.22
C ALA A 158 13.33 9.27 -2.63
N LYS A 159 12.73 10.19 -3.37
CA LYS A 159 13.17 10.61 -4.71
C LYS A 159 14.64 11.07 -4.72
N ASP A 160 15.07 11.80 -3.69
CA ASP A 160 16.41 12.40 -3.63
C ASP A 160 17.45 11.55 -2.86
N SER A 161 17.02 10.44 -2.25
CA SER A 161 17.85 9.60 -1.36
C SER A 161 18.99 8.83 -2.02
N GLY A 162 18.90 8.56 -3.33
CA GLY A 162 19.81 7.66 -4.03
C GLY A 162 19.56 6.16 -3.78
N TYR A 163 18.55 5.80 -2.98
CA TYR A 163 18.16 4.39 -2.79
C TYR A 163 17.51 3.81 -4.06
N SER A 164 17.67 2.50 -4.25
CA SER A 164 16.96 1.76 -5.30
C SER A 164 15.59 1.32 -4.83
N PHE A 165 14.67 1.18 -5.79
CA PHE A 165 13.34 0.61 -5.56
C PHE A 165 13.44 -0.79 -4.93
N GLU A 166 14.33 -1.64 -5.45
CA GLU A 166 14.54 -3.01 -4.98
C GLU A 166 15.04 -3.09 -3.55
N GLY A 167 15.94 -2.16 -3.16
CA GLY A 167 16.46 -2.10 -1.80
C GLY A 167 15.33 -1.80 -0.80
N LEU A 168 14.50 -0.81 -1.13
CA LEU A 168 13.37 -0.43 -0.29
C LEU A 168 12.29 -1.54 -0.25
N ALA A 169 11.96 -2.13 -1.39
CA ALA A 169 11.00 -3.23 -1.47
C ALA A 169 11.49 -4.47 -0.70
N SER A 170 12.78 -4.82 -0.80
CA SER A 170 13.37 -5.95 -0.06
C SER A 170 13.33 -5.72 1.45
N GLN A 171 13.62 -4.49 1.88
CA GLN A 171 13.52 -4.14 3.30
C GLN A 171 12.08 -4.22 3.79
N PHE A 172 11.11 -3.69 3.04
CA PHE A 172 9.69 -3.83 3.36
C PHE A 172 9.25 -5.29 3.46
N TYR A 173 9.67 -6.13 2.51
CA TYR A 173 9.40 -7.56 2.56
C TYR A 173 9.98 -8.20 3.81
N SER A 174 11.21 -7.87 4.21
CA SER A 174 11.81 -8.45 5.41
C SER A 174 11.01 -8.17 6.69
N ILE A 175 10.38 -6.99 6.77
CA ILE A 175 9.54 -6.55 7.89
C ILE A 175 8.18 -7.26 7.86
N PHE A 176 7.57 -7.38 6.67
CA PHE A 176 6.19 -7.87 6.50
C PHE A 176 6.08 -9.27 5.86
N LYS A 177 7.16 -10.06 5.82
CA LYS A 177 7.20 -11.37 5.13
C LYS A 177 6.12 -12.35 5.58
N ASN A 178 5.71 -12.26 6.85
CA ASN A 178 4.67 -13.10 7.44
C ASN A 178 3.26 -12.51 7.28
N GLU A 179 3.16 -11.25 6.85
CA GLU A 179 1.91 -10.52 6.67
C GLU A 179 1.53 -10.51 5.18
N ARG A 180 1.21 -11.69 4.64
CA ARG A 180 0.90 -11.91 3.20
C ARG A 180 -0.07 -10.87 2.64
N ASN A 181 -1.04 -10.53 3.46
CA ASN A 181 -2.08 -9.57 3.14
C ASN A 181 -1.57 -8.13 2.98
N VAL A 182 -0.59 -7.70 3.77
CA VAL A 182 0.06 -6.38 3.68
C VAL A 182 0.90 -6.31 2.40
N LEU A 183 1.63 -7.38 2.08
CA LEU A 183 2.37 -7.51 0.83
C LEU A 183 1.46 -7.43 -0.40
N MET A 184 0.31 -8.12 -0.37
CA MET A 184 -0.70 -8.02 -1.45
C MET A 184 -1.25 -6.61 -1.60
N THR A 185 -1.55 -5.93 -0.50
CA THR A 185 -2.05 -4.56 -0.56
C THR A 185 -1.00 -3.61 -1.14
N MET A 186 0.25 -3.68 -0.67
CA MET A 186 1.35 -2.89 -1.22
C MET A 186 1.51 -3.14 -2.72
N PHE A 187 1.55 -4.41 -3.13
CA PHE A 187 1.64 -4.77 -4.55
C PHE A 187 0.47 -4.23 -5.38
N GLY A 188 -0.75 -4.36 -4.87
CA GLY A 188 -1.95 -3.86 -5.55
C GLY A 188 -1.96 -2.34 -5.73
N LEU A 189 -1.42 -1.58 -4.77
CA LEU A 189 -1.29 -0.12 -4.89
C LEU A 189 -0.24 0.29 -5.92
N LEU A 190 0.91 -0.40 -5.93
CA LEU A 190 1.96 -0.18 -6.93
C LEU A 190 1.44 -0.42 -8.34
N VAL A 191 0.74 -1.54 -8.57
CA VAL A 191 0.13 -1.84 -9.88
C VAL A 191 -0.96 -0.83 -10.22
N HIS A 192 -1.79 -0.43 -9.26
CA HIS A 192 -2.88 0.52 -9.52
C HIS A 192 -2.37 1.85 -10.09
N LEU A 193 -1.27 2.36 -9.53
CA LEU A 193 -0.69 3.63 -9.95
C LEU A 193 0.09 3.51 -11.26
N ALA A 194 0.87 2.43 -11.42
CA ALA A 194 1.62 2.15 -12.65
C ALA A 194 0.72 1.86 -13.87
N TYR A 195 -0.56 1.51 -13.67
CA TYR A 195 -1.50 1.20 -14.76
C TYR A 195 -2.51 2.32 -15.03
N SER A 196 -2.36 3.48 -14.41
CA SER A 196 -3.40 4.51 -14.42
C SER A 196 -3.70 5.11 -15.80
N ASP A 197 -2.73 5.09 -16.73
CA ASP A 197 -2.89 5.56 -18.11
C ASP A 197 -3.29 4.45 -19.11
N GLY A 198 -3.50 3.23 -18.63
CA GLY A 198 -4.01 2.11 -19.44
C GLY A 198 -2.95 1.25 -20.12
N GLU A 199 -1.67 1.61 -20.04
CA GLU A 199 -0.52 0.80 -20.46
C GLU A 199 0.61 0.93 -19.42
N PHE A 200 1.42 -0.11 -19.25
CA PHE A 200 2.64 0.03 -18.45
C PHE A 200 3.74 0.68 -19.29
N HIS A 201 4.42 1.69 -18.73
CA HIS A 201 5.73 2.04 -19.26
C HIS A 201 6.71 0.88 -19.02
N PRO A 202 7.61 0.55 -19.98
CA PRO A 202 8.52 -0.59 -19.84
C PRO A 202 9.38 -0.58 -18.57
N ASN A 203 9.72 0.61 -18.09
CA ASN A 203 10.51 0.79 -16.86
C ASN A 203 9.67 0.56 -15.60
N GLU A 204 8.41 0.99 -15.56
CA GLU A 204 7.50 0.71 -14.46
C GLU A 204 7.15 -0.78 -14.41
N GLU A 205 6.91 -1.42 -15.56
CA GLU A 205 6.64 -2.87 -15.62
C GLU A 205 7.83 -3.65 -15.04
N ARG A 206 9.06 -3.24 -15.35
CA ARG A 206 10.27 -3.84 -14.76
C ARG A 206 10.25 -3.75 -13.23
N LEU A 207 9.88 -2.61 -12.66
CA LEU A 207 9.80 -2.43 -11.21
C LEU A 207 8.66 -3.24 -10.58
N ILE A 208 7.51 -3.33 -11.24
CA ILE A 208 6.39 -4.18 -10.80
C ILE A 208 6.79 -5.65 -10.81
N ILE A 209 7.49 -6.13 -11.85
CA ILE A 209 8.03 -7.49 -11.90
C ILE A 209 9.06 -7.71 -10.78
N SER A 210 9.88 -6.71 -10.48
CA SER A 210 10.82 -6.77 -9.37
C SER A 210 10.10 -6.91 -8.02
N ALA A 211 9.09 -6.07 -7.76
CA ALA A 211 8.25 -6.15 -6.56
C ALA A 211 7.55 -7.51 -6.43
N LYS A 212 7.01 -8.05 -7.54
CA LYS A 212 6.41 -9.39 -7.58
C LYS A 212 7.38 -10.46 -7.08
N ASN A 213 8.62 -10.45 -7.58
CA ASN A 213 9.65 -11.43 -7.24
C ASN A 213 10.13 -11.29 -5.78
N ILE A 214 10.22 -10.06 -5.29
CA ILE A 214 10.61 -9.76 -3.89
C ILE A 214 9.50 -10.20 -2.94
N PHE A 215 8.25 -9.80 -3.20
CA PHE A 215 7.08 -10.10 -2.36
C PHE A 215 6.54 -11.53 -2.50
N LYS A 216 7.16 -12.34 -3.36
CA LYS A 216 6.76 -13.74 -3.65
C LYS A 216 5.31 -13.83 -4.14
N ILE A 217 4.94 -12.90 -5.01
CA ILE A 217 3.64 -12.91 -5.70
C ILE A 217 3.72 -13.91 -6.86
N SER A 218 2.79 -14.86 -6.90
CA SER A 218 2.73 -15.85 -7.98
C SER A 218 2.35 -15.21 -9.32
N ASP A 219 2.67 -15.88 -10.42
CA ASP A 219 2.24 -15.48 -11.76
C ASP A 219 0.71 -15.33 -11.83
N TYR A 220 -0.02 -16.27 -11.23
CA TYR A 220 -1.48 -16.21 -11.16
C TYR A 220 -1.99 -14.95 -10.44
N GLU A 221 -1.38 -14.59 -9.31
CA GLU A 221 -1.76 -13.38 -8.57
C GLU A 221 -1.41 -12.13 -9.38
N TYR A 222 -0.23 -12.09 -9.99
CA TYR A 222 0.23 -10.99 -10.83
C TYR A 222 -0.67 -10.78 -12.05
N GLU A 223 -0.93 -11.82 -12.82
CA GLU A 223 -1.83 -11.77 -13.98
C GLU A 223 -3.25 -11.38 -13.57
N SER A 224 -3.66 -11.73 -12.35
CA SER A 224 -4.94 -11.24 -11.84
C SER A 224 -4.96 -9.76 -11.49
N TYR A 225 -3.82 -9.17 -11.10
CA TYR A 225 -3.67 -7.73 -10.98
C TYR A 225 -3.56 -7.06 -12.35
N LYS A 226 -2.82 -7.64 -13.32
CA LYS A 226 -2.79 -7.13 -14.71
C LYS A 226 -4.16 -7.16 -15.35
N THR A 227 -4.88 -8.28 -15.29
CA THR A 227 -6.23 -8.39 -15.86
C THR A 227 -7.17 -7.38 -15.20
N ARG A 228 -7.02 -7.16 -13.87
CA ARG A 228 -7.82 -6.19 -13.09
C ARG A 228 -7.65 -4.74 -13.54
N TYR A 229 -6.52 -4.36 -14.12
CA TYR A 229 -6.29 -2.98 -14.55
C TYR A 229 -6.16 -2.83 -16.07
N GLY A 230 -5.67 -3.87 -16.76
CA GLY A 230 -5.34 -3.88 -18.18
C GLY A 230 -6.32 -4.47 -19.15
N SER A 231 -7.50 -4.89 -18.68
CA SER A 231 -8.55 -5.30 -19.62
C SER A 231 -9.33 -4.12 -20.22
N GLY A 232 -9.02 -2.86 -19.94
CA GLY A 232 -9.83 -1.72 -20.40
C GLY A 232 -9.83 -1.46 -21.92
N GLN A 233 -8.76 -1.80 -22.65
CA GLN A 233 -8.63 -1.46 -24.08
C GLN A 233 -7.70 -2.48 -24.74
N ASN A 234 -8.22 -3.41 -25.56
CA ASN A 234 -7.51 -3.99 -26.71
C ASN A 234 -8.34 -5.09 -27.38
N SER A 235 -9.04 -4.72 -28.45
CA SER A 235 -9.46 -5.61 -29.53
C SER A 235 -9.70 -4.78 -30.78
N SER A 236 -8.63 -4.46 -31.52
CA SER A 236 -8.72 -3.88 -32.87
C SER A 236 -7.52 -4.35 -33.69
N GLY A 237 -7.62 -5.57 -34.22
CA GLY A 237 -6.58 -6.13 -35.07
C GLY A 237 -7.09 -7.29 -35.89
N GLY A 238 -7.95 -7.00 -36.88
CA GLY A 238 -8.28 -7.97 -37.94
C GLY A 238 -9.66 -7.82 -38.56
N ARG A 239 -9.82 -6.93 -39.55
CA ARG A 239 -10.38 -7.25 -40.89
C ARG A 239 -10.46 -6.01 -41.79
N ASP A 240 -9.81 -6.14 -42.95
CA ASP A 240 -9.88 -5.25 -44.09
C ASP A 240 -11.24 -5.30 -44.83
N ASN A 241 -11.54 -4.19 -45.51
CA ASN A 241 -12.49 -3.98 -46.62
C ASN A 241 -14.00 -3.96 -46.34
N PHE A 242 -14.61 -2.76 -46.42
CA PHE A 242 -15.43 -2.36 -47.59
C PHE A 242 -15.79 -0.86 -47.55
N GLU A 243 -15.85 -0.26 -48.72
CA GLU A 243 -15.90 1.16 -49.04
C GLU A 243 -17.34 1.72 -49.10
N SER A 244 -17.45 3.04 -48.92
CA SER A 244 -18.49 3.98 -49.40
C SER A 244 -19.75 4.27 -48.55
N GLY A 245 -19.99 5.56 -48.32
CA GLY A 245 -21.31 6.11 -47.95
C GLY A 245 -21.28 7.32 -47.01
N HIS A 246 -21.59 8.51 -47.55
CA HIS A 246 -21.79 9.77 -46.84
C HIS A 246 -22.87 9.70 -45.72
N SER A 247 -22.64 10.36 -44.58
CA SER A 247 -23.55 11.40 -44.00
C SER A 247 -23.21 11.76 -42.55
N GLU A 248 -23.11 13.07 -42.35
CA GLU A 248 -23.60 13.90 -41.24
C GLU A 248 -23.41 13.51 -39.76
N GLY A 249 -23.00 14.52 -39.01
CA GLY A 249 -22.66 14.48 -37.59
C GLY A 249 -23.74 13.85 -36.72
N SER A 250 -23.35 12.78 -36.04
CA SER A 250 -24.08 12.24 -34.91
C SER A 250 -23.41 12.71 -33.62
N ILE A 251 -24.12 13.58 -32.91
CA ILE A 251 -23.86 13.99 -31.54
C ILE A 251 -23.75 12.70 -30.71
N ALA A 252 -22.55 12.41 -30.21
CA ALA A 252 -22.33 11.29 -29.30
C ALA A 252 -23.19 11.49 -28.05
N SER A 253 -24.16 10.60 -27.86
CA SER A 253 -25.09 10.61 -26.75
C SER A 253 -24.33 10.51 -25.40
N PRO A 254 -24.66 11.33 -24.37
CA PRO A 254 -23.96 11.36 -23.07
C PRO A 254 -23.98 10.05 -22.28
N ALA A 255 -24.79 9.06 -22.70
CA ALA A 255 -24.97 7.79 -22.01
C ALA A 255 -23.81 6.78 -22.19
N LYS A 256 -23.01 6.89 -23.27
CA LYS A 256 -21.91 5.94 -23.55
C LYS A 256 -20.70 6.15 -22.63
N ALA A 257 -20.35 7.39 -22.32
CA ALA A 257 -19.23 7.73 -21.43
C ALA A 257 -19.44 7.22 -19.98
N GLY A 258 -20.68 7.08 -19.54
CA GLY A 258 -21.01 6.56 -18.21
C GLY A 258 -20.86 5.04 -18.09
N ALA A 259 -21.14 4.28 -19.15
CA ALA A 259 -21.10 2.82 -19.10
C ALA A 259 -19.66 2.28 -19.13
N GLU A 260 -18.79 2.86 -19.96
CA GLU A 260 -17.36 2.50 -20.04
C GLU A 260 -16.64 2.70 -18.71
N SER A 261 -17.07 3.70 -17.92
CA SER A 261 -16.57 3.95 -16.58
C SER A 261 -16.83 2.80 -15.59
N TYR A 262 -17.96 2.09 -15.68
CA TYR A 262 -18.28 1.02 -14.73
C TYR A 262 -17.51 -0.26 -14.99
N TYR A 263 -17.33 -0.62 -16.27
CA TYR A 263 -16.50 -1.79 -16.64
C TYR A 263 -15.04 -1.54 -16.29
N ALA A 264 -14.54 -0.31 -16.46
CA ALA A 264 -13.21 0.08 -16.02
C ALA A 264 -13.02 -0.04 -14.49
N VAL A 265 -14.02 0.34 -13.69
CA VAL A 265 -13.98 0.15 -12.22
C VAL A 265 -13.84 -1.32 -11.84
N LEU A 266 -14.47 -2.24 -12.58
CA LEU A 266 -14.36 -3.68 -12.36
C LEU A 266 -13.15 -4.34 -13.05
N GLY A 267 -12.39 -3.58 -13.85
CA GLY A 267 -11.28 -4.14 -14.63
C GLY A 267 -11.73 -5.11 -15.73
N CYS A 268 -12.91 -4.88 -16.31
CA CYS A 268 -13.48 -5.74 -17.34
C CYS A 268 -13.87 -4.94 -18.59
N GLN A 269 -14.26 -5.64 -19.65
CA GLN A 269 -14.76 -5.05 -20.90
C GLN A 269 -16.28 -5.21 -21.02
N PRO A 270 -16.96 -4.32 -21.76
CA PRO A 270 -18.36 -4.51 -22.14
C PRO A 270 -18.62 -5.78 -22.95
N SER A 271 -17.59 -6.37 -23.55
CA SER A 271 -17.60 -7.62 -24.32
C SER A 271 -17.39 -8.88 -23.47
N ASP A 272 -16.90 -8.76 -22.23
CA ASP A 272 -16.59 -9.91 -21.36
C ASP A 272 -17.84 -10.77 -21.07
N SER A 273 -17.67 -12.04 -20.73
CA SER A 273 -18.79 -12.89 -20.32
C SER A 273 -19.37 -12.49 -18.95
N ILE A 274 -20.62 -12.84 -18.70
CA ILE A 274 -21.29 -12.56 -17.41
C ILE A 274 -20.55 -13.24 -16.26
N GLU A 275 -20.04 -14.45 -16.49
CA GLU A 275 -19.25 -15.22 -15.54
C GLU A 275 -17.96 -14.49 -15.16
N LYS A 276 -17.23 -13.97 -16.17
CA LYS A 276 -16.00 -13.21 -15.96
C LYS A 276 -16.26 -11.92 -15.18
N ILE A 277 -17.36 -11.22 -15.47
CA ILE A 277 -17.77 -10.01 -14.71
C ILE A 277 -18.09 -10.36 -13.25
N LYS A 278 -18.83 -11.45 -13.00
CA LYS A 278 -19.16 -11.92 -11.64
C LYS A 278 -17.90 -12.30 -10.85
N GLU A 279 -16.94 -12.94 -11.50
CA GLU A 279 -15.66 -13.32 -10.89
C GLU A 279 -14.83 -12.09 -10.54
N ALA A 280 -14.70 -11.14 -11.47
CA ALA A 280 -14.00 -9.87 -11.24
C ALA A 280 -14.61 -9.11 -10.04
N TYR A 281 -15.93 -8.99 -10.00
CA TYR A 281 -16.64 -8.36 -8.87
C TYR A 281 -16.36 -9.06 -7.53
N LYS A 282 -16.54 -10.39 -7.44
CA LYS A 282 -16.27 -11.15 -6.21
C LYS A 282 -14.84 -10.94 -5.71
N LYS A 283 -13.89 -10.89 -6.65
CA LYS A 283 -12.47 -10.70 -6.34
C LYS A 283 -12.18 -9.29 -5.83
N MET A 284 -12.79 -8.25 -6.40
CA MET A 284 -12.65 -6.88 -5.92
C MET A 284 -13.31 -6.66 -4.56
N VAL A 285 -14.49 -7.24 -4.35
CA VAL A 285 -15.16 -7.26 -3.03
C VAL A 285 -14.24 -7.85 -1.97
N LYS A 286 -13.59 -9.00 -2.26
CA LYS A 286 -12.64 -9.62 -1.32
C LYS A 286 -11.47 -8.69 -0.98
N ASP A 287 -10.88 -8.04 -1.98
CA ASP A 287 -9.65 -7.29 -1.77
C ASP A 287 -9.86 -5.93 -1.11
N TYR A 288 -11.01 -5.28 -1.39
CA TYR A 288 -11.36 -3.98 -0.85
C TYR A 288 -12.39 -4.03 0.28
N HIS A 289 -12.80 -5.22 0.74
CA HIS A 289 -13.71 -5.33 1.87
C HIS A 289 -13.13 -4.59 3.09
N PRO A 290 -13.86 -3.66 3.73
CA PRO A 290 -13.37 -2.91 4.87
C PRO A 290 -12.83 -3.81 5.98
N ASP A 291 -13.55 -4.88 6.33
CA ASP A 291 -13.10 -5.83 7.35
C ASP A 291 -11.76 -6.48 7.02
N ASN A 292 -11.51 -6.81 5.75
CA ASN A 292 -10.24 -7.40 5.35
C ASN A 292 -9.10 -6.40 5.46
N ILE A 293 -9.34 -5.10 5.25
CA ILE A 293 -8.34 -4.04 5.39
C ILE A 293 -8.10 -3.70 6.86
N ILE A 294 -9.16 -3.67 7.67
CA ILE A 294 -9.09 -3.48 9.14
C ILE A 294 -8.33 -4.63 9.79
N ALA A 295 -8.63 -5.88 9.41
CA ALA A 295 -7.95 -7.07 9.92
C ALA A 295 -6.45 -7.08 9.61
N LYS A 296 -6.02 -6.38 8.55
CA LYS A 296 -4.61 -6.20 8.17
C LYS A 296 -3.88 -5.12 8.97
N GLY A 297 -4.59 -4.40 9.84
CA GLY A 297 -4.03 -3.33 10.64
C GLY A 297 -3.53 -2.14 9.83
N LEU A 298 -4.08 -1.90 8.62
CA LEU A 298 -3.65 -0.79 7.75
C LEU A 298 -4.12 0.57 8.28
N PRO A 299 -3.47 1.69 7.88
CA PRO A 299 -3.83 3.02 8.38
C PRO A 299 -5.30 3.37 8.07
N GLU A 300 -5.93 4.17 8.92
CA GLU A 300 -7.35 4.54 8.80
C GLU A 300 -7.69 5.14 7.43
N ASP A 301 -6.79 5.94 6.86
CA ASP A 301 -7.01 6.56 5.55
C ASP A 301 -7.04 5.51 4.40
N PHE A 302 -6.30 4.40 4.56
CA PHE A 302 -6.38 3.26 3.65
C PHE A 302 -7.66 2.43 3.86
N VAL A 303 -8.17 2.37 5.09
CA VAL A 303 -9.50 1.78 5.36
C VAL A 303 -10.59 2.60 4.68
N LYS A 304 -10.52 3.94 4.77
CA LYS A 304 -11.44 4.86 4.10
C LYS A 304 -11.38 4.69 2.58
N PHE A 305 -10.17 4.70 2.01
CA PHE A 305 -9.95 4.43 0.60
C PHE A 305 -10.59 3.10 0.16
N ALA A 306 -10.32 2.02 0.90
CA ALA A 306 -10.87 0.71 0.58
C ALA A 306 -12.40 0.68 0.66
N THR A 307 -12.98 1.36 1.65
CA THR A 307 -14.43 1.50 1.79
C THR A 307 -15.06 2.24 0.61
N GLN A 308 -14.44 3.34 0.17
CA GLN A 308 -14.90 4.10 -0.99
C GLN A 308 -14.79 3.28 -2.27
N ARG A 309 -13.67 2.58 -2.46
CA ARG A 309 -13.50 1.67 -3.60
C ARG A 309 -14.50 0.53 -3.55
N PHE A 310 -14.75 -0.07 -2.39
CA PHE A 310 -15.76 -1.10 -2.21
C PHE A 310 -17.15 -0.64 -2.67
N GLN A 311 -17.54 0.59 -2.29
CA GLN A 311 -18.80 1.17 -2.75
C GLN A 311 -18.81 1.38 -4.27
N GLN A 312 -17.73 1.92 -4.85
CA GLN A 312 -17.62 2.10 -6.30
C GLN A 312 -17.72 0.77 -7.06
N ILE A 313 -17.10 -0.29 -6.53
CA ILE A 313 -17.16 -1.66 -7.06
C ILE A 313 -18.61 -2.17 -7.05
N GLN A 314 -19.32 -1.97 -5.92
CA GLN A 314 -20.72 -2.36 -5.79
C GLN A 314 -21.60 -1.63 -6.80
N ASP A 315 -21.45 -0.31 -6.89
CA ASP A 315 -22.23 0.55 -7.78
C ASP A 315 -21.99 0.22 -9.25
N ALA A 316 -20.73 -0.02 -9.62
CA ALA A 316 -20.35 -0.42 -10.97
C ALA A 316 -20.99 -1.77 -11.34
N TYR A 317 -20.90 -2.76 -10.45
CA TYR A 317 -21.49 -4.07 -10.67
C TYR A 317 -23.01 -4.01 -10.82
N GLU A 318 -23.71 -3.26 -9.96
CA GLU A 318 -25.16 -3.09 -10.06
C GLU A 318 -25.59 -2.42 -11.38
N LYS A 319 -24.83 -1.44 -11.85
CA LYS A 319 -25.11 -0.78 -13.13
C LYS A 319 -24.85 -1.70 -14.32
N ILE A 320 -23.77 -2.49 -14.29
CA ILE A 320 -23.49 -3.49 -15.33
C ILE A 320 -24.55 -4.59 -15.34
N LYS A 321 -24.95 -5.07 -14.17
CA LYS A 321 -25.99 -6.07 -13.98
C LYS A 321 -27.32 -5.62 -14.57
N LYS A 322 -27.72 -4.36 -14.30
CA LYS A 322 -28.91 -3.74 -14.92
C LYS A 322 -28.79 -3.60 -16.43
N ALA A 323 -27.63 -3.14 -16.92
CA ALA A 323 -27.40 -2.93 -18.35
C ALA A 323 -27.42 -4.24 -19.16
N ARG A 324 -26.97 -5.36 -18.56
CA ARG A 324 -26.89 -6.68 -19.21
C ARG A 324 -27.95 -7.68 -18.76
N ASN A 325 -28.86 -7.25 -17.88
CA ASN A 325 -30.03 -7.99 -17.41
C ASN A 325 -29.73 -9.41 -16.88
N PHE A 326 -28.86 -9.51 -15.87
CA PHE A 326 -28.54 -10.76 -15.17
C PHE A 326 -28.49 -10.61 -13.65
#